data_AF-A0AAW9NPV5-F1
#
_entry.id   AF-A0AAW9NPV5-F1
#
_cell.length_a   1.000
_cell.length_b   1.000
_cell.length_c   1.000
_cell.angle_alpha   90.00
_cell.angle_beta   90.00
_cell.angle_gamma   90.00
#
_symmetry.space_group_name_H-M   'P 1'
#
loop_
_entity.id
_entity.type
_entity.pdbx_description
1 polymer ?
#
loop_
_entity_poly.entity_id
_entity_poly.type
_entity_poly.pdbx_seq_one_letter_code
_entity_poly.pdbx_strand_id
1 'polypeptide(L)'
;EKTLSKLRLSVDKLEMRLRQNGIENIKDVQWATLEPSGQLGYSLTEKKKFATKEDIDKIHEMLSHLISQNDISISQLQSKNKATESSSNLFSEIEGGHSPSQPDRLD
;
A
#
# COMPACT_ATOMS: atom_id res chain seq x y z
N GLU A 1 -16.31 -10.26 -31.75
CA GLU A 1 -16.02 -11.12 -32.93
C GLU A 1 -16.03 -10.42 -34.29
N LYS A 2 -16.98 -9.53 -34.60
CA LYS A 2 -17.12 -8.90 -35.94
C LYS A 2 -15.86 -8.22 -36.51
N THR A 3 -14.95 -7.75 -35.65
CA THR A 3 -13.69 -7.11 -36.06
C THR A 3 -12.58 -8.14 -36.37
N LEU A 4 -12.54 -9.24 -35.63
CA LEU A 4 -11.55 -10.31 -35.80
C LEU A 4 -11.74 -11.07 -37.12
N SER A 5 -12.99 -11.34 -37.49
CA SER A 5 -13.33 -11.99 -38.76
C SER A 5 -12.94 -11.14 -39.97
N LYS A 6 -13.11 -9.81 -39.90
CA LYS A 6 -12.68 -8.87 -40.96
C LYS A 6 -11.16 -8.83 -41.14
N LEU A 7 -10.41 -8.99 -40.05
CA LEU A 7 -8.94 -8.98 -40.03
C LEU A 7 -8.33 -10.36 -40.31
N ARG A 8 -9.14 -11.39 -40.58
CA ARG A 8 -8.71 -12.80 -40.68
C ARG A 8 -7.83 -13.23 -39.49
N LEU A 9 -8.17 -12.73 -38.30
CA LEU A 9 -7.46 -13.02 -37.06
C LEU A 9 -8.26 -14.02 -36.23
N SER A 10 -7.71 -15.21 -35.99
CA SER A 10 -8.31 -16.16 -35.06
C SER A 10 -8.10 -15.73 -33.60
N VAL A 11 -8.96 -16.23 -32.71
CA VAL A 11 -8.83 -16.03 -31.26
C VAL A 11 -7.49 -16.58 -30.78
N ASP A 12 -7.08 -17.76 -31.23
CA ASP A 12 -5.79 -18.37 -30.88
C ASP A 12 -4.60 -17.49 -31.22
N LYS A 13 -4.64 -16.80 -32.36
CA LYS A 13 -3.56 -15.91 -32.80
C LYS A 13 -3.55 -14.60 -32.01
N LEU A 14 -4.71 -14.13 -31.56
CA LEU A 14 -4.79 -13.01 -30.63
C LEU A 14 -4.20 -13.40 -29.27
N GLU A 15 -4.58 -14.55 -28.72
CA GLU A 15 -4.06 -15.05 -27.45
C GLU A 15 -2.55 -15.31 -27.48
N MET A 16 -2.04 -15.88 -28.58
CA MET A 16 -0.60 -16.06 -28.76
C MET A 16 0.15 -14.72 -28.68
N ARG A 17 -0.38 -13.67 -29.31
CA ARG A 17 0.22 -12.33 -29.25
C ARG A 17 0.10 -11.70 -27.87
N LEU A 18 -1.02 -11.89 -27.18
CA LEU A 18 -1.17 -11.44 -25.80
C LEU A 18 -0.13 -12.09 -24.90
N ARG A 19 0.09 -13.41 -25.04
CA ARG A 19 1.14 -14.13 -24.31
C ARG A 19 2.54 -13.61 -24.63
N GLN A 20 2.83 -13.29 -25.89
CA GLN A 20 4.12 -12.67 -26.28
C GLN A 20 4.34 -11.31 -25.60
N ASN A 21 3.26 -10.61 -25.22
CA ASN A 21 3.30 -9.36 -24.48
C ASN A 21 3.21 -9.57 -22.95
N GLY A 22 3.34 -10.80 -22.45
CA GLY A 22 3.28 -11.11 -21.02
C GLY A 22 1.86 -11.16 -20.44
N ILE A 23 0.83 -11.20 -21.27
CA ILE A 23 -0.57 -11.23 -20.83
C ILE A 23 -1.09 -12.66 -20.96
N GLU A 24 -1.33 -13.30 -19.82
CA GLU A 24 -1.80 -14.70 -19.76
C GLU A 24 -3.28 -14.82 -20.08
N ASN A 25 -4.09 -13.90 -19.56
CA ASN A 25 -5.55 -13.96 -19.63
C ASN A 25 -6.10 -12.82 -20.47
N ILE A 26 -6.87 -13.14 -21.51
CA ILE A 26 -7.55 -12.14 -22.35
C ILE A 26 -8.51 -11.25 -21.55
N LYS A 27 -9.04 -11.75 -20.42
CA LYS A 27 -9.93 -11.00 -19.52
C LYS A 27 -9.22 -9.86 -18.78
N ASP A 28 -7.89 -9.90 -18.69
CA ASP A 28 -7.10 -8.86 -18.04
C ASP A 28 -6.91 -7.63 -18.95
N VAL A 29 -7.31 -7.74 -20.23
CA VAL A 29 -7.22 -6.69 -21.25
C VAL A 29 -8.54 -5.93 -21.32
N GLN A 30 -8.47 -4.61 -21.12
CA GLN A 30 -9.64 -3.73 -21.25
C GLN A 30 -9.97 -3.46 -22.72
N TRP A 31 -8.93 -3.21 -23.53
CA TRP A 31 -9.04 -3.04 -24.97
C TRP A 31 -7.72 -3.42 -25.65
N ALA A 32 -7.81 -3.83 -26.91
CA ALA A 32 -6.66 -4.10 -27.76
C ALA A 32 -6.94 -3.61 -29.19
N THR A 33 -5.90 -3.07 -29.81
CA THR A 33 -5.90 -2.49 -31.15
C THR A 33 -4.81 -3.15 -31.97
N LEU A 34 -5.17 -3.68 -33.14
CA LEU A 34 -4.20 -4.18 -34.10
C LEU A 34 -3.80 -3.04 -35.05
N GLU A 35 -2.53 -2.65 -35.03
CA GLU A 35 -2.00 -1.59 -35.89
C GLU A 35 -1.66 -2.10 -37.30
N PRO A 36 -1.55 -1.22 -38.31
CA PRO A 36 -1.15 -1.61 -39.68
C PRO A 36 0.23 -2.29 -39.74
N SER A 37 1.11 -1.99 -38.78
CA SER A 37 2.41 -2.65 -38.59
C SER A 37 2.28 -4.14 -38.22
N GLY A 38 1.09 -4.59 -37.82
CA GLY A 38 0.84 -5.92 -37.28
C GLY A 38 1.12 -6.05 -35.78
N GLN A 39 1.52 -4.96 -35.11
CA GLN A 39 1.69 -4.90 -33.67
C GLN A 39 0.35 -4.78 -32.94
N LEU A 40 0.32 -5.24 -31.69
CA LEU A 40 -0.86 -5.21 -30.84
C LEU A 40 -0.67 -4.14 -29.77
N GLY A 41 -1.31 -2.99 -29.94
CA GLY A 41 -1.50 -2.03 -28.85
C GLY A 41 -2.56 -2.56 -27.89
N TYR A 42 -2.37 -2.41 -26.59
CA TYR A 42 -3.33 -2.88 -25.59
C TYR A 42 -3.34 -1.99 -24.35
N SER A 43 -4.40 -2.10 -23.57
CA SER A 43 -4.45 -1.60 -22.20
C SER A 43 -5.06 -2.64 -21.28
N LEU A 44 -4.45 -2.77 -20.10
CA LEU A 44 -4.93 -3.66 -19.05
C LEU A 44 -6.13 -3.05 -18.34
N THR A 45 -6.95 -3.91 -17.74
CA THR A 45 -7.99 -3.50 -16.79
C THR A 45 -7.37 -2.79 -15.59
N GLU A 46 -8.11 -1.88 -14.94
CA GLU A 46 -7.57 -1.04 -13.85
C GLU A 46 -6.89 -1.86 -12.75
N LYS A 47 -7.46 -3.01 -12.36
CA LYS A 47 -6.91 -3.89 -11.32
C LYS A 47 -5.62 -4.62 -11.73
N LYS A 48 -5.28 -4.60 -13.01
CA LYS A 48 -4.13 -5.31 -13.60
C LYS A 48 -3.06 -4.34 -14.10
N LYS A 49 -3.35 -3.03 -14.14
CA LYS A 49 -2.35 -2.01 -14.43
C LYS A 49 -1.32 -1.94 -13.31
N PHE A 50 -0.08 -1.64 -13.69
CA PHE A 50 0.96 -1.33 -12.72
C PHE A 50 0.68 0.01 -12.05
N ALA A 51 1.05 0.12 -10.77
CA ALA A 51 0.99 1.39 -10.06
C ALA A 51 1.92 2.40 -10.73
N THR A 52 1.41 3.61 -10.93
CA THR A 52 2.20 4.74 -11.41
C THR A 52 2.89 5.44 -10.26
N LYS A 53 3.82 6.35 -10.56
CA LYS A 53 4.44 7.21 -9.53
C LYS A 53 3.40 8.06 -8.80
N GLU A 54 2.41 8.56 -9.52
CA GLU A 54 1.33 9.36 -8.94
C GLU A 54 0.50 8.56 -7.92
N ASP A 55 0.27 7.26 -8.17
CA ASP A 55 -0.44 6.40 -7.21
C ASP A 55 0.38 6.23 -5.92
N ILE A 56 1.70 6.13 -6.04
CA ILE A 56 2.62 6.04 -4.90
C ILE A 56 2.63 7.37 -4.12
N ASP A 57 2.67 8.51 -4.82
CA ASP A 57 2.64 9.83 -4.21
C ASP A 57 1.35 10.04 -3.39
N LYS A 58 0.19 9.65 -3.95
CA LYS A 58 -1.10 9.67 -3.24
C LYS A 58 -1.08 8.81 -1.97
N ILE A 59 -0.44 7.65 -2.01
CA ILE A 59 -0.28 6.79 -0.83
C ILE A 59 0.60 7.48 0.21
N HIS A 60 1.69 8.14 -0.19
CA HIS A 60 2.57 8.90 0.71
C HIS A 60 1.84 10.08 1.37
N GLU A 61 1.04 10.82 0.62
CA GLU A 61 0.22 11.92 1.14
C GLU A 61 -0.81 11.40 2.17
N MET A 62 -1.52 10.34 1.83
CA MET A 62 -2.49 9.70 2.73
C MET A 62 -1.80 9.22 4.02
N LEU A 63 -0.64 8.57 3.91
CA LEU A 63 0.12 8.10 5.06
C LEU A 63 0.61 9.26 5.95
N SER A 64 1.14 10.32 5.34
CA SER A 64 1.61 11.51 6.08
C SER A 64 0.46 12.18 6.84
N HIS A 65 -0.73 12.23 6.24
CA HIS A 65 -1.92 12.75 6.88
C HIS A 65 -2.34 11.92 8.09
N LEU A 66 -2.35 10.59 7.96
CA LEU A 66 -2.68 9.67 9.04
C LEU A 66 -1.70 9.77 10.21
N ILE A 67 -0.39 9.84 9.93
CA ILE A 67 0.65 10.03 10.96
C ILE A 67 0.41 11.35 11.71
N SER A 68 0.19 12.44 10.98
CA SER A 68 -0.06 13.75 11.57
C SER A 68 -1.31 13.77 12.48
N GLN A 69 -2.38 13.06 12.11
CA GLN A 69 -3.59 12.95 12.94
C GLN A 69 -3.33 12.18 14.25
N ASN A 70 -2.51 11.13 14.19
CA ASN A 70 -2.18 10.32 15.37
C ASN A 70 -1.27 11.09 16.35
N ASP A 71 -0.30 11.86 15.87
CA ASP A 71 0.56 12.68 16.72
C ASP A 71 -0.20 13.79 17.46
N ILE A 72 -1.22 14.38 16.81
CA ILE A 72 -2.15 15.34 17.44
C ILE A 72 -2.93 14.68 18.59
N SER A 73 -3.35 13.42 18.41
CA SER A 73 -4.10 12.68 19.44
C SER A 73 -3.25 12.35 20.67
N ILE A 74 -1.97 11.98 20.49
CA ILE A 74 -1.04 11.74 21.61
C ILE A 74 -0.73 13.03 22.38
N SER A 75 -0.53 14.14 21.68
CA SER A 75 -0.21 15.44 22.28
C SER A 75 -1.40 16.02 23.10
N GLN A 76 -2.63 15.75 22.68
CA GLN A 76 -3.84 16.14 23.40
C GLN A 76 -4.12 15.28 24.65
N LEU A 77 -3.67 14.03 24.68
CA LEU A 77 -3.77 13.18 25.87
C LEU A 77 -2.74 13.59 26.94
N GLN A 78 -1.56 14.07 26.55
CA GLN A 78 -0.53 14.55 27.48
C GLN A 78 -0.89 15.89 28.16
N SER A 79 -1.65 16.76 27.48
CA SER A 79 -2.04 18.07 28.02
C SER A 79 -3.16 18.01 29.07
N LYS A 80 -3.92 16.91 29.16
CA LYS A 80 -4.90 16.66 30.25
C LYS A 80 -4.29 16.15 31.56
N ASN A 81 -3.00 15.77 31.57
CA ASN A 81 -2.33 15.24 32.77
C ASN A 81 -1.45 16.26 33.49
N LYS A 82 -1.48 17.55 33.12
CA LYS A 82 -0.68 18.60 33.78
C LYS A 82 -1.47 19.39 34.82
N ALA A 83 -2.10 18.67 35.77
CA ALA A 83 -2.62 19.25 37.01
C ALA A 83 -2.89 18.18 38.09
N THR A 84 -1.94 17.31 38.41
CA THR A 84 -1.84 16.73 39.77
C THR A 84 -0.39 16.30 40.02
N GLU A 85 0.20 16.88 41.05
CA GLU A 85 1.48 16.49 41.63
C GLU A 85 1.46 14.99 42.02
N SER A 86 2.60 14.31 41.88
CA SER A 86 2.88 12.92 42.30
C SER A 86 2.27 11.75 41.50
N SER A 87 2.56 11.63 40.19
CA SER A 87 2.31 10.35 39.49
C SER A 87 3.63 9.65 39.13
N SER A 88 3.97 8.64 39.93
CA SER A 88 4.89 7.57 39.57
C SER A 88 4.49 6.97 38.22
N ASN A 89 5.37 7.06 37.23
CA ASN A 89 5.19 6.37 35.95
C ASN A 89 5.88 5.00 36.02
N LEU A 90 5.49 4.05 35.17
CA LEU A 90 6.16 2.74 35.02
C LEU A 90 7.68 2.84 34.81
N PHE A 91 8.16 4.01 34.38
CA PHE A 91 9.56 4.32 34.11
C PHE A 91 10.18 5.30 35.10
N SER A 92 9.52 5.69 36.21
CA SER A 92 10.16 6.58 37.19
C SER A 92 11.33 5.90 37.94
N GLU A 93 11.40 4.58 37.89
CA GLU A 93 12.42 3.76 38.54
C GLU A 93 13.80 3.88 37.87
N ILE A 94 13.87 4.09 36.56
CA ILE A 94 15.14 4.25 35.84
C ILE A 94 15.82 5.59 36.15
N GLU A 95 15.07 6.64 36.51
CA GLU A 95 15.66 7.93 36.89
C GLU A 95 16.05 7.99 38.38
N GLY A 96 15.28 7.33 39.26
CA GLY A 96 15.49 7.35 40.71
C GLY A 96 16.37 6.23 41.27
N GLY A 97 16.63 5.19 40.47
CA GLY A 97 17.24 3.95 40.95
C GLY A 97 16.29 3.10 41.81
N HIS A 98 16.51 1.79 41.84
CA HIS A 98 15.70 0.85 42.62
C HIS A 98 15.89 1.11 44.14
N SER A 99 14.81 1.52 44.81
CA SER A 99 14.70 1.57 46.28
C SER A 99 13.42 0.85 46.69
N PRO A 100 13.43 -0.16 47.57
CA PRO A 100 14.56 -0.69 48.35
C PRO A 100 15.46 -1.63 47.53
N SER A 101 16.71 -1.80 47.99
CA SER A 101 17.63 -2.81 47.46
C SER A 101 17.02 -4.20 47.53
N GLN A 102 17.29 -5.04 46.51
CA GLN A 102 16.82 -6.42 46.47
C GLN A 102 17.11 -7.15 47.80
N PRO A 103 16.14 -7.88 48.37
CA PRO A 103 16.35 -8.62 49.61
C PRO A 103 17.37 -9.74 49.40
N ASP A 104 18.28 -9.91 50.34
CA ASP A 104 19.37 -10.90 50.29
C ASP A 104 18.87 -12.35 50.25
N ARG A 105 17.64 -12.61 50.69
CA ARG A 105 16.99 -13.91 50.59
C ARG A 105 15.47 -13.76 50.64
N LEU A 106 14.79 -14.64 49.91
CA LEU A 106 13.34 -14.84 50.02
C LEU A 106 13.08 -15.78 51.21
N ASP A 107 12.33 -15.30 52.20
CA ASP A 107 11.76 -16.15 53.27
C ASP A 107 10.69 -17.11 52.71
#